data_AF-A0A3L8PTS7-F1
#
_entry.id   AF-A0A3L8PTS7-F1
#
_cell.length_a   1.000
_cell.length_b   1.000
_cell.length_c   1.000
_cell.angle_alpha   90.00
_cell.angle_beta   90.00
_cell.angle_gamma   90.00
#
_symmetry.space_group_name_H-M   'P 1'
#
loop_
_entity.id
_entity.type
_entity.pdbx_description
1 polymer ?
#
loop_
_entity_poly.entity_id
_entity_poly.type
_entity_poly.pdbx_seq_one_letter_code
_entity_poly.pdbx_strand_id
1 'polypeptide(L)'
;GKIDFEQDLHRFKYEGMLDENIQVYSAVVHSVCLEREIKVAMLICNRGSNVARILLFSSDTKLDAMTLITYYKARFQIEFVFRDAKQFTGLMDCQARKKEAIHTHINASFTALNVLKFEDAMSKGCHSESVISIASWRRRKFNQYLMKIIFDKLDIDPSNEKVSQVISELEEFGVIAA
;
A
#
# COMPACT_ATOMS: atom_id res chain seq x y z
N GLY A 1 38.41 0.28 -3.81
CA GLY A 1 38.40 -1.17 -3.49
C GLY A 1 36.97 -1.62 -3.26
N LYS A 2 36.66 -2.90 -3.50
CA LYS A 2 35.35 -3.50 -3.16
C LYS A 2 35.13 -3.39 -1.65
N ILE A 3 33.92 -3.07 -1.22
CA ILE A 3 33.57 -2.96 0.21
C ILE A 3 33.20 -4.34 0.74
N ASP A 4 33.84 -4.75 1.85
CA ASP A 4 33.50 -5.93 2.63
C ASP A 4 32.73 -5.49 3.88
N PHE A 5 31.43 -5.76 3.95
CA PHE A 5 30.57 -5.24 5.02
C PHE A 5 30.84 -5.82 6.42
N GLU A 6 31.66 -6.85 6.55
CA GLU A 6 32.10 -7.35 7.86
C GLU A 6 33.40 -6.66 8.30
N GLN A 7 34.40 -6.62 7.42
CA GLN A 7 35.71 -6.08 7.74
C GLN A 7 35.75 -4.55 7.68
N ASP A 8 34.98 -3.95 6.78
CA ASP A 8 34.90 -2.50 6.55
C ASP A 8 33.85 -1.81 7.42
N LEU A 9 33.24 -2.47 8.41
CA LEU A 9 32.22 -1.84 9.27
C LEU A 9 32.72 -0.53 9.90
N HIS A 10 34.01 -0.46 10.24
CA HIS A 10 34.68 0.72 10.77
C HIS A 10 34.66 1.94 9.83
N ARG A 11 34.43 1.73 8.53
CA ARG A 11 34.31 2.79 7.51
C ARG A 11 32.90 3.36 7.43
N PHE A 12 31.94 2.74 8.10
CA PHE A 12 30.58 3.23 8.19
C PHE A 12 30.40 4.03 9.47
N LYS A 13 29.69 5.15 9.36
CA LYS A 13 29.27 5.96 10.49
C LYS A 13 28.12 5.25 11.19
N TYR A 14 28.22 5.08 12.52
CA TYR A 14 27.09 4.64 13.33
C TYR A 14 26.04 5.76 13.42
N GLU A 15 24.79 5.45 13.07
CA GLU A 15 23.68 6.41 13.05
C GLU A 15 22.67 6.19 14.19
N GLY A 16 22.78 5.07 14.91
CA GLY A 16 21.95 4.78 16.08
C GLY A 16 21.25 3.42 16.03
N MET A 17 20.25 3.27 16.90
CA MET A 17 19.40 2.08 16.99
C MET A 17 18.04 2.36 16.37
N LEU A 18 17.55 1.48 15.50
CA LEU A 18 16.19 1.53 14.98
C LEU A 18 15.19 0.85 15.91
N ASP A 19 15.64 -0.19 16.61
CA ASP A 19 14.90 -0.99 17.59
C ASP A 19 15.92 -1.65 18.53
N GLU A 20 15.51 -2.29 19.62
CA GLU A 20 16.39 -2.84 20.66
C GLU A 20 17.50 -3.77 20.13
N ASN A 21 17.30 -4.38 18.96
CA ASN A 21 18.24 -5.33 18.35
C ASN A 21 18.72 -4.93 16.94
N ILE A 22 18.46 -3.70 16.50
CA ILE A 22 18.76 -3.25 15.13
C ILE A 22 19.66 -2.01 15.15
N GLN A 23 20.95 -2.23 14.89
CA GLN A 23 21.93 -1.17 14.73
C GLN A 23 21.94 -0.64 13.31
N VAL A 24 22.05 0.68 13.16
CA VAL A 24 22.07 1.36 11.86
C VAL A 24 23.42 2.02 11.64
N TYR A 25 24.00 1.73 10.48
CA TYR A 25 25.24 2.30 10.00
C TYR A 25 25.02 2.93 8.63
N SER A 26 25.80 3.95 8.29
CA SER A 26 25.72 4.56 6.96
C SER A 26 27.08 4.96 6.40
N ALA A 27 27.17 4.98 5.08
CA ALA A 27 28.34 5.49 4.37
C ALA A 27 27.93 6.07 3.01
N VAL A 28 28.73 6.99 2.48
CA VAL A 28 28.66 7.37 1.07
C VAL A 28 29.69 6.55 0.33
N VAL A 29 29.26 5.85 -0.72
CA VAL A 29 30.10 4.91 -1.47
C VAL A 29 29.86 5.08 -2.96
N HIS A 30 30.86 4.80 -3.78
CA HIS A 30 30.71 4.79 -5.23
C HIS A 30 30.10 3.46 -5.70
N SER A 31 28.99 3.53 -6.44
CA SER A 31 28.36 2.37 -7.09
C SER A 31 28.87 2.25 -8.52
N VAL A 32 29.58 1.16 -8.81
CA VAL A 32 30.09 0.88 -10.17
C VAL A 32 28.95 0.72 -11.18
N CYS A 33 27.84 0.08 -10.78
CA CYS A 33 26.69 -0.16 -11.65
C CYS A 33 25.92 1.12 -12.00
N LEU A 34 25.87 2.08 -11.06
CA LEU A 34 25.16 3.35 -11.25
C LEU A 34 26.09 4.49 -11.67
N GLU A 35 27.39 4.24 -11.74
CA GLU A 35 28.46 5.21 -12.05
C GLU A 35 28.37 6.51 -11.23
N ARG A 36 27.97 6.39 -9.96
CA ARG A 36 27.76 7.55 -9.07
C ARG A 36 27.93 7.22 -7.61
N GLU A 37 28.07 8.26 -6.79
CA GLU A 37 27.98 8.15 -5.34
C GLU A 37 26.54 7.88 -4.88
N ILE A 38 26.41 7.00 -3.90
CA ILE A 38 25.16 6.64 -3.24
C ILE A 38 25.35 6.65 -1.73
N LYS A 39 24.29 7.02 -1.00
CA LYS A 39 24.19 6.76 0.43
C LYS A 39 23.78 5.31 0.62
N VAL A 40 24.53 4.55 1.40
CA VAL A 40 24.14 3.21 1.84
C VAL A 40 23.79 3.28 3.32
N ALA A 41 22.64 2.70 3.68
CA ALA A 41 22.27 2.42 5.06
C ALA A 41 22.33 0.91 5.27
N MET A 42 23.07 0.48 6.29
CA MET A 42 23.23 -0.91 6.68
C MET A 42 22.55 -1.12 8.03
N LEU A 43 21.60 -2.06 8.07
CA LEU A 43 20.94 -2.49 9.28
C LEU A 43 21.54 -3.83 9.70
N ILE A 44 22.03 -3.90 10.93
CA ILE A 44 22.55 -5.11 11.54
C ILE A 44 21.54 -5.56 12.58
N CYS A 45 20.86 -6.68 12.30
CA CYS A 45 19.83 -7.26 13.15
C CYS A 45 20.41 -8.46 13.89
N ASN A 46 20.54 -8.35 15.21
CA ASN A 46 21.00 -9.46 16.04
C ASN A 46 19.81 -10.36 16.40
N ARG A 47 19.77 -11.59 15.88
CA ARG A 47 18.75 -12.60 16.18
C ARG A 47 19.40 -13.80 16.86
N GLY A 48 19.68 -13.65 18.16
CA GLY A 48 20.35 -14.70 18.93
C GLY A 48 21.76 -14.98 18.41
N SER A 49 22.01 -16.19 17.91
CA SER A 49 23.31 -16.59 17.34
C SER A 49 23.57 -16.11 15.90
N ASN A 50 22.54 -15.59 15.22
CA ASN A 50 22.65 -15.17 13.81
C ASN A 50 22.56 -13.65 13.67
N VAL A 51 23.46 -13.08 12.86
CA VAL A 51 23.46 -11.67 12.51
C VAL A 51 22.92 -11.52 11.08
N ALA A 52 21.72 -10.93 10.95
CA ALA A 52 21.16 -10.62 9.64
C ALA A 52 21.54 -9.19 9.24
N ARG A 53 21.91 -8.99 7.98
CA ARG A 53 22.27 -7.66 7.44
C ARG A 53 21.32 -7.27 6.31
N ILE A 54 20.85 -6.02 6.35
CA ILE A 54 20.00 -5.44 5.30
C ILE A 54 20.72 -4.20 4.78
N LEU A 55 20.91 -4.13 3.46
CA LEU A 55 21.50 -2.99 2.77
C LEU A 55 20.43 -2.25 1.99
N LEU A 56 20.29 -0.97 2.29
CA LEU A 56 19.42 -0.04 1.58
C LEU A 56 20.28 1.08 0.99
N PHE A 57 19.84 1.71 -0.08
CA PHE A 57 20.61 2.81 -0.68
C PHE A 57 19.74 3.94 -1.23
N SER A 58 20.33 5.12 -1.38
CA SER A 58 19.72 6.25 -2.05
C SER A 58 20.74 6.94 -2.95
N SER A 59 20.28 7.43 -4.10
CA SER A 59 21.08 8.32 -4.96
C SER A 59 21.24 9.73 -4.37
N ASP A 60 20.43 10.09 -3.37
CA ASP A 60 20.62 11.29 -2.58
C ASP A 60 21.60 11.00 -1.44
N THR A 61 22.82 11.51 -1.57
CA THR A 61 23.92 11.30 -0.62
C THR A 61 23.74 12.07 0.69
N LYS A 62 22.88 13.09 0.71
CA LYS A 62 22.59 13.93 1.87
C LYS A 62 21.43 13.41 2.72
N LEU A 63 20.69 12.42 2.21
CA LEU A 63 19.57 11.83 2.91
C LEU A 63 20.02 11.15 4.21
N ASP A 64 19.34 11.49 5.31
CA ASP A 64 19.52 10.84 6.60
C ASP A 64 19.19 9.33 6.52
N ALA A 65 19.98 8.51 7.23
CA ALA A 65 19.86 7.06 7.15
C ALA A 65 18.54 6.54 7.74
N MET A 66 18.04 7.16 8.81
CA MET A 66 16.77 6.77 9.42
C MET A 66 15.59 7.14 8.52
N THR A 67 15.66 8.30 7.89
CA THR A 67 14.69 8.74 6.88
C THR A 67 14.67 7.81 5.66
N LEU A 68 15.84 7.41 5.18
CA LEU A 68 15.99 6.43 4.10
C LEU A 68 15.30 5.11 4.46
N ILE A 69 15.51 4.61 5.68
CA ILE A 69 14.84 3.40 6.19
C ILE A 69 13.31 3.60 6.18
N THR A 70 12.81 4.73 6.67
CA THR A 70 11.38 5.05 6.67
C THR A 70 10.79 5.04 5.26
N TYR A 71 11.49 5.60 4.27
CA TYR A 71 11.05 5.55 2.87
C TYR A 71 11.00 4.13 2.32
N TYR A 72 12.00 3.30 2.64
CA TYR A 72 11.98 1.89 2.24
C TYR A 72 10.86 1.09 2.92
N LYS A 73 10.52 1.40 4.18
CA LYS A 73 9.35 0.83 4.85
C LYS A 73 8.05 1.27 4.16
N ALA A 74 7.93 2.55 3.84
CA ALA A 74 6.77 3.10 3.13
C ALA A 74 6.62 2.51 1.72
N ARG A 75 7.71 2.05 1.07
CA ARG A 75 7.67 1.41 -0.25
C ARG A 75 6.72 0.20 -0.30
N PHE A 76 6.55 -0.54 0.80
CA PHE A 76 5.64 -1.68 0.83
C PHE A 76 4.16 -1.30 0.66
N GLN A 77 3.80 -0.02 0.85
CA GLN A 77 2.45 0.47 0.65
C GLN A 77 1.94 0.24 -0.78
N ILE A 78 2.84 0.27 -1.78
CA ILE A 78 2.46 0.02 -3.18
C ILE A 78 1.94 -1.42 -3.39
N GLU A 79 2.44 -2.38 -2.61
CA GLU A 79 2.02 -3.79 -2.71
C GLU A 79 0.57 -3.97 -2.28
N PHE A 80 0.08 -3.19 -1.32
CA PHE A 80 -1.34 -3.19 -0.95
C PHE A 80 -2.20 -2.66 -2.09
N VAL A 81 -1.77 -1.58 -2.76
CA VAL A 81 -2.47 -1.02 -3.93
C VAL A 81 -2.62 -2.06 -5.03
N PHE A 82 -1.54 -2.76 -5.39
CA PHE A 82 -1.60 -3.81 -6.41
C PHE A 82 -2.43 -5.02 -5.97
N ARG A 83 -2.27 -5.49 -4.72
CA ARG A 83 -3.03 -6.61 -4.18
C ARG A 83 -4.53 -6.34 -4.23
N ASP A 84 -4.95 -5.19 -3.70
CA ASP A 84 -6.36 -4.82 -3.64
C ASP A 84 -6.95 -4.64 -5.04
N ALA A 85 -6.19 -4.03 -5.95
CA ALA A 85 -6.65 -3.85 -7.33
C ALA A 85 -6.84 -5.20 -8.04
N LYS A 86 -5.90 -6.14 -7.87
CA LYS A 86 -6.02 -7.51 -8.41
C LYS A 86 -7.20 -8.26 -7.82
N GLN A 87 -7.40 -8.18 -6.51
CA GLN A 87 -8.37 -9.01 -5.81
C GLN A 87 -9.81 -8.46 -5.90
N PHE A 88 -9.97 -7.13 -5.93
CA PHE A 88 -11.28 -6.51 -5.72
C PHE A 88 -11.76 -5.63 -6.86
N THR A 89 -10.86 -5.04 -7.66
CA THR A 89 -11.25 -4.13 -8.77
C THR A 89 -10.87 -4.67 -10.15
N GLY A 90 -10.57 -5.98 -10.22
CA GLY A 90 -10.44 -6.71 -11.47
C GLY A 90 -9.22 -6.38 -12.31
N LEU A 91 -8.10 -5.94 -11.70
CA LEU A 91 -6.90 -5.54 -12.44
C LEU A 91 -6.40 -6.61 -13.43
N MET A 92 -6.61 -7.89 -13.11
CA MET A 92 -6.17 -9.04 -13.92
C MET A 92 -7.25 -9.60 -14.85
N ASP A 93 -8.46 -9.03 -14.84
CA ASP A 93 -9.61 -9.61 -15.55
C ASP A 93 -9.61 -9.25 -17.05
N CYS A 94 -8.78 -8.28 -17.46
CA CYS A 94 -8.72 -7.84 -18.85
C CYS A 94 -8.12 -8.92 -19.75
N GLN A 95 -8.87 -9.33 -20.77
CA GLN A 95 -8.41 -10.23 -21.83
C GLN A 95 -8.28 -9.53 -23.20
N ALA A 96 -8.34 -8.20 -23.22
CA ALA A 96 -8.19 -7.42 -24.45
C ALA A 96 -6.78 -7.57 -25.02
N ARG A 97 -6.67 -7.49 -26.36
CA ARG A 97 -5.39 -7.55 -27.08
C ARG A 97 -4.92 -6.18 -27.60
N LYS A 98 -5.81 -5.19 -27.65
CA LYS A 98 -5.49 -3.82 -28.08
C LYS A 98 -4.87 -3.06 -26.90
N LYS A 99 -3.75 -2.38 -27.16
CA LYS A 99 -2.99 -1.62 -26.17
C LYS A 99 -3.88 -0.61 -25.44
N GLU A 100 -4.69 0.13 -26.18
CA GLU A 100 -5.57 1.18 -25.66
C GLU A 100 -6.62 0.60 -24.71
N ALA A 101 -7.23 -0.54 -25.09
CA ALA A 101 -8.22 -1.21 -24.25
C ALA A 101 -7.60 -1.74 -22.95
N ILE A 102 -6.38 -2.28 -23.01
CA ILE A 102 -5.63 -2.71 -21.81
C ILE A 102 -5.37 -1.51 -20.89
N HIS A 103 -4.90 -0.38 -21.44
CA HIS A 103 -4.66 0.83 -20.65
C HIS A 103 -5.93 1.36 -20.00
N THR A 104 -7.04 1.42 -20.75
CA THR A 104 -8.34 1.84 -20.20
C THR A 104 -8.77 0.95 -19.05
N HIS A 105 -8.65 -0.37 -19.18
CA HIS A 105 -9.01 -1.32 -18.12
C HIS A 105 -8.15 -1.15 -16.87
N ILE A 106 -6.82 -1.08 -17.03
CA ILE A 106 -5.90 -0.90 -15.90
C ILE A 106 -6.21 0.41 -15.16
N ASN A 107 -6.41 1.50 -15.91
CA ASN A 107 -6.75 2.80 -15.32
C ASN A 107 -8.11 2.76 -14.62
N ALA A 108 -9.12 2.11 -15.20
CA ALA A 108 -10.43 1.96 -14.57
C ALA A 108 -10.34 1.15 -13.27
N SER A 109 -9.55 0.07 -13.25
CA SER A 109 -9.34 -0.77 -12.08
C SER A 109 -8.71 -0.01 -10.91
N PHE A 110 -7.67 0.78 -11.17
CA PHE A 110 -7.06 1.63 -10.14
C PHE A 110 -7.94 2.83 -9.75
N THR A 111 -8.68 3.39 -10.71
CA THR A 111 -9.64 4.48 -10.43
C THR A 111 -10.73 3.99 -9.48
N ALA A 112 -11.31 2.81 -9.74
CA ALA A 112 -12.29 2.20 -8.84
C ALA A 112 -11.72 2.01 -7.43
N LEU A 113 -10.47 1.53 -7.31
CA LEU A 113 -9.82 1.38 -6.00
C LEU A 113 -9.67 2.72 -5.28
N ASN A 114 -9.25 3.77 -5.99
CA ASN A 114 -9.10 5.11 -5.42
C ASN A 114 -10.45 5.71 -4.99
N VAL A 115 -11.52 5.50 -5.77
CA VAL A 115 -12.88 5.92 -5.40
C VAL A 115 -13.33 5.25 -4.11
N LEU A 116 -13.12 3.93 -3.96
CA LEU A 116 -13.46 3.23 -2.71
C LEU A 116 -12.68 3.76 -1.51
N LYS A 117 -11.38 4.03 -1.68
CA LYS A 117 -10.54 4.63 -0.62
C LYS A 117 -10.99 6.03 -0.25
N PHE A 118 -11.41 6.82 -1.24
CA PHE A 118 -11.92 8.17 -1.02
C PHE A 118 -13.24 8.14 -0.24
N GLU A 119 -14.18 7.28 -0.64
CA GLU A 119 -15.44 7.13 0.09
C GLU A 119 -15.24 6.64 1.52
N ASP A 120 -14.30 5.71 1.75
CA ASP A 120 -13.94 5.28 3.10
C ASP A 120 -13.45 6.43 3.97
N ALA A 121 -12.53 7.24 3.45
CA ALA A 121 -12.01 8.41 4.16
C ALA A 121 -13.12 9.42 4.47
N MET A 122 -14.04 9.65 3.52
CA MET A 122 -15.20 10.51 3.73
C MET A 122 -16.15 9.96 4.80
N SER A 123 -16.46 8.66 4.74
CA SER A 123 -17.39 8.02 5.68
C SER A 123 -16.90 8.04 7.13
N LYS A 124 -15.59 7.95 7.34
CA LYS A 124 -14.96 8.01 8.66
C LYS A 124 -14.78 9.43 9.20
N GLY A 125 -15.00 10.46 8.38
CA GLY A 125 -14.74 11.85 8.73
C GLY A 125 -13.28 12.10 9.13
N CYS A 126 -12.36 11.23 8.71
CA CYS A 126 -11.00 11.18 9.22
C CYS A 126 -9.99 11.07 8.08
N HIS A 127 -9.07 12.02 8.02
CA HIS A 127 -7.94 12.02 7.09
C HIS A 127 -6.72 11.26 7.63
N SER A 128 -6.82 10.61 8.80
CA SER A 128 -5.72 9.88 9.41
C SER A 128 -5.66 8.41 8.94
N GLU A 129 -4.57 7.73 9.29
CA GLU A 129 -4.37 6.31 9.00
C GLU A 129 -5.50 5.47 9.59
N SER A 130 -6.38 4.97 8.73
CA SER A 130 -7.45 4.07 9.12
C SER A 130 -7.40 2.80 8.29
N VAL A 131 -7.71 1.67 8.93
CA VAL A 131 -7.77 0.38 8.25
C VAL A 131 -8.99 0.36 7.33
N ILE A 132 -8.77 0.07 6.05
CA ILE A 132 -9.81 -0.07 5.04
C ILE A 132 -9.92 -1.52 4.57
N SER A 133 -11.14 -2.03 4.49
CA SER A 133 -11.45 -3.30 3.83
C SER A 133 -12.06 -3.04 2.46
N ILE A 134 -11.25 -3.16 1.40
CA ILE A 134 -11.75 -3.02 0.02
C ILE A 134 -12.79 -4.11 -0.29
N ALA A 135 -12.66 -5.29 0.30
CA ALA A 135 -13.65 -6.36 0.19
C ALA A 135 -15.03 -5.92 0.72
N SER A 136 -15.05 -5.28 1.90
CA SER A 136 -16.27 -4.76 2.52
C SER A 136 -16.89 -3.67 1.66
N TRP A 137 -16.08 -2.71 1.19
CA TRP A 137 -16.53 -1.64 0.29
C TRP A 137 -17.10 -2.17 -1.02
N ARG A 138 -16.45 -3.15 -1.64
CA ARG A 138 -16.96 -3.82 -2.84
C ARG A 138 -18.34 -4.44 -2.58
N ARG A 139 -18.55 -5.08 -1.43
CA ARG A 139 -19.84 -5.69 -1.06
C ARG A 139 -20.91 -4.63 -0.84
N ARG A 140 -20.62 -3.56 -0.09
CA ARG A 140 -21.54 -2.42 0.07
C ARG A 140 -22.00 -1.88 -1.28
N LYS A 141 -21.06 -1.61 -2.20
CA LYS A 141 -21.38 -1.13 -3.56
C LYS A 141 -22.21 -2.12 -4.37
N PHE A 142 -21.92 -3.40 -4.26
CA PHE A 142 -22.73 -4.43 -4.89
C PHE A 142 -24.16 -4.45 -4.33
N ASN A 143 -24.31 -4.42 -3.00
CA ASN A 143 -25.60 -4.40 -2.32
C ASN A 143 -26.40 -3.16 -2.71
N GLN A 144 -25.80 -1.97 -2.64
CA GLN A 144 -26.42 -0.70 -3.08
C GLN A 144 -26.94 -0.80 -4.52
N TYR A 145 -26.12 -1.33 -5.43
CA TYR A 145 -26.52 -1.49 -6.83
C TYR A 145 -27.65 -2.52 -7.02
N LEU A 146 -27.57 -3.66 -6.32
CA LEU A 146 -28.60 -4.70 -6.37
C LEU A 146 -29.94 -4.17 -5.86
N MET A 147 -29.94 -3.47 -4.73
CA MET A 147 -31.14 -2.87 -4.14
C MET A 147 -31.77 -1.85 -5.07
N LYS A 148 -30.96 -0.98 -5.66
CA LYS A 148 -31.42 -0.03 -6.67
C LYS A 148 -32.17 -0.74 -7.80
N ILE A 149 -31.59 -1.81 -8.36
CA ILE A 149 -32.26 -2.60 -9.41
C ILE A 149 -33.58 -3.18 -8.92
N ILE A 150 -33.61 -3.79 -7.73
CA ILE A 150 -34.81 -4.44 -7.19
C ILE A 150 -35.94 -3.41 -7.01
N PHE A 151 -35.65 -2.28 -6.39
CA PHE A 151 -36.66 -1.24 -6.14
C PHE A 151 -37.12 -0.55 -7.41
N ASP A 152 -36.21 -0.25 -8.34
CA ASP A 152 -36.56 0.28 -9.65
C ASP A 152 -37.49 -0.70 -10.41
N LYS A 153 -37.28 -2.02 -10.26
CA LYS A 153 -38.12 -3.04 -10.91
C LYS A 153 -39.47 -3.26 -10.24
N LEU A 154 -39.56 -3.00 -8.94
CA LEU A 154 -40.79 -3.13 -8.15
C LEU A 154 -41.57 -1.81 -8.04
N ASP A 155 -41.06 -0.72 -8.64
CA ASP A 155 -41.60 0.64 -8.54
C ASP A 155 -41.75 1.11 -7.08
N ILE A 156 -40.75 0.75 -6.25
CA ILE A 156 -40.71 1.13 -4.84
C ILE A 156 -39.90 2.41 -4.70
N ASP A 157 -40.50 3.44 -4.10
CA ASP A 157 -39.82 4.70 -3.83
C ASP A 157 -38.82 4.56 -2.65
N PRO A 158 -37.51 4.75 -2.89
CA PRO A 158 -36.49 4.68 -1.84
C PRO A 158 -36.58 5.82 -0.82
N SER A 159 -37.31 6.91 -1.12
CA SER A 159 -37.50 8.04 -0.20
C SER A 159 -38.42 7.70 0.99
N ASN A 160 -39.16 6.59 0.91
CA ASN A 160 -39.96 6.09 2.01
C ASN A 160 -39.07 5.70 3.20
N GLU A 161 -39.38 6.21 4.39
CA GLU A 161 -38.58 6.01 5.61
C GLU A 161 -38.32 4.54 5.93
N LYS A 162 -39.34 3.67 5.78
CA LYS A 162 -39.18 2.22 6.02
C LYS A 162 -38.26 1.58 5.01
N VAL A 163 -38.34 2.00 3.75
CA VAL A 163 -37.47 1.51 2.68
C VAL A 163 -36.05 1.99 2.90
N SER A 164 -35.86 3.26 3.27
CA SER A 164 -34.55 3.82 3.63
C SER A 164 -33.87 3.08 4.80
N GLN A 165 -34.62 2.68 5.83
CA GLN A 165 -34.09 1.86 6.93
C GLN A 165 -33.63 0.48 6.42
N VAL A 166 -34.46 -0.20 5.63
CA VAL A 166 -34.12 -1.49 5.01
C VAL A 166 -32.90 -1.37 4.08
N ILE A 167 -32.77 -0.26 3.34
CA ILE A 167 -31.58 0.06 2.54
C ILE A 167 -30.34 0.08 3.44
N SER A 168 -30.34 0.89 4.49
CA SER A 168 -29.17 1.02 5.36
C SER A 168 -28.75 -0.32 5.99
N GLU A 169 -29.70 -1.19 6.35
CA GLU A 169 -29.41 -2.51 6.90
C GLU A 169 -28.80 -3.46 5.85
N LEU A 170 -29.40 -3.50 4.66
CA LEU A 170 -28.97 -4.40 3.58
C LEU A 170 -27.67 -3.94 2.91
N GLU A 171 -27.34 -2.64 2.95
CA GLU A 171 -26.04 -2.13 2.50
C GLU A 171 -24.89 -2.78 3.28
N GLU A 172 -25.04 -2.95 4.59
CA GLU A 172 -24.03 -3.57 5.46
C GLU A 172 -24.05 -5.11 5.43
N PHE A 173 -24.99 -5.72 4.70
CA PHE A 173 -25.11 -7.18 4.66
C PHE A 173 -23.85 -7.85 4.08
N GLY A 174 -23.25 -8.76 4.86
CA GLY A 174 -22.06 -9.52 4.45
C GLY A 174 -20.75 -8.71 4.45
N VAL A 175 -20.77 -7.48 4.97
CA VAL A 175 -19.56 -6.72 5.28
C VAL A 175 -18.78 -7.44 6.38
N ILE A 176 -17.46 -7.56 6.21
CA ILE A 176 -16.60 -8.07 7.28
C ILE A 176 -16.38 -6.93 8.26
N ALA A 177 -16.72 -7.16 9.53
CA ALA A 177 -16.33 -6.29 10.62
C ALA A 177 -14.80 -6.26 10.72
N ALA A 178 -14.24 -5.04 10.71
CA ALA A 178 -12.82 -4.81 10.91
C ALA A 178 -12.45 -4.97 12.39
#